data_AF-A0A6C0DZV8-F1
#
_entry.id   AF-A0A6C0DZV8-F1
#
_cell.length_a   1.000
_cell.length_b   1.000
_cell.length_c   1.000
_cell.angle_alpha   90.00
_cell.angle_beta   90.00
_cell.angle_gamma   90.00
#
_symmetry.space_group_name_H-M   'P 1'
#
loop_
_entity.id
_entity.type
_entity.pdbx_description
1 polymer ?
#
loop_
_entity_poly.entity_id
_entity_poly.type
_entity_poly.pdbx_seq_one_letter_code
_entity_poly.pdbx_strand_id
1 'polypeptide(L)'
;MLYKLFTESFIIGLYSFIISLFFTDFSLQNVFIIGFIKHFLSGSLGIHNYYCKTNFNITGEYHFNLLIFESILEGIIFVLLFLLLQKPSNMFIIGFILHILFEITGIHKYFCLSHRK
;
A
#
# COMPACT_ATOMS: atom_id res chain seq x y z
N MET A 1 -10.47 3.86 -17.72
CA MET A 1 -9.11 3.72 -17.16
C MET A 1 -8.89 4.69 -16.00
N LEU A 2 -9.00 6.01 -16.21
CA LEU A 2 -8.81 7.03 -15.16
C LEU A 2 -9.77 6.89 -13.97
N TYR A 3 -11.07 6.70 -14.22
CA TYR A 3 -12.08 6.53 -13.17
C TYR A 3 -11.78 5.34 -12.24
N LYS A 4 -11.28 4.24 -12.83
CA LYS A 4 -10.89 3.04 -12.08
C LYS A 4 -9.74 3.37 -11.13
N LEU A 5 -8.65 3.96 -11.64
CA LEU A 5 -7.50 4.39 -10.85
C LEU A 5 -7.92 5.30 -9.68
N PHE A 6 -8.72 6.33 -9.94
CA PHE A 6 -9.19 7.23 -8.89
C PHE A 6 -9.99 6.51 -7.80
N THR A 7 -10.86 5.57 -8.19
CA THR A 7 -11.66 4.79 -7.23
C THR A 7 -10.76 3.89 -6.37
N GLU A 8 -9.80 3.21 -6.98
CA GLU A 8 -8.84 2.36 -6.29
C GLU A 8 -7.96 3.18 -5.33
N SER A 9 -7.39 4.29 -5.81
CA SER A 9 -6.64 5.24 -4.97
C SER A 9 -7.46 5.77 -3.81
N PHE A 10 -8.74 6.07 -4.02
CA PHE A 10 -9.64 6.55 -2.98
C PHE A 10 -9.86 5.50 -1.90
N ILE A 11 -10.11 4.24 -2.29
CA ILE A 11 -10.25 3.11 -1.35
C ILE A 11 -8.96 2.90 -0.56
N ILE A 12 -7.79 2.90 -1.22
CA ILE A 12 -6.49 2.74 -0.56
C ILE A 12 -6.20 3.93 0.39
N GLY A 13 -6.59 5.14 0.01
CA GLY A 13 -6.53 6.32 0.89
C GLY A 13 -7.40 6.13 2.14
N LEU A 14 -8.66 5.73 1.99
CA LEU A 14 -9.56 5.44 3.11
C LEU A 14 -9.00 4.34 4.01
N TYR A 15 -8.45 3.28 3.41
CA TYR A 15 -7.85 2.19 4.15
C TYR A 15 -6.66 2.66 4.99
N SER A 16 -5.79 3.49 4.41
CA SER A 16 -4.65 4.11 5.12
C SER A 16 -5.13 4.98 6.28
N PHE A 17 -6.21 5.74 6.09
CA PHE A 17 -6.82 6.54 7.15
C PHE A 17 -7.37 5.65 8.28
N ILE A 18 -8.11 4.59 7.96
CA ILE A 18 -8.66 3.66 8.98
C ILE A 18 -7.54 3.02 9.80
N ILE A 19 -6.46 2.53 9.17
CA ILE A 19 -5.30 1.96 9.88
C ILE A 19 -4.69 3.01 10.81
N SER A 20 -4.61 4.27 10.37
CA SER A 20 -4.03 5.34 11.17
C SER A 20 -4.82 5.68 12.44
N LEU A 21 -6.13 5.38 12.50
CA LEU A 21 -6.96 5.60 13.70
C LEU A 21 -6.52 4.75 14.91
N PHE A 22 -5.74 3.68 14.67
CA PHE A 22 -5.20 2.82 15.72
C PHE A 22 -3.90 3.36 16.35
N PHE A 23 -3.37 4.49 15.86
CA PHE A 23 -2.14 5.10 16.35
C PHE A 23 -2.42 6.42 17.04
N THR A 24 -1.79 6.64 18.19
CA THR A 24 -1.99 7.85 19.02
C THR A 24 -1.18 9.05 18.56
N ASP A 25 -0.11 8.81 17.81
CA ASP A 25 0.83 9.81 17.31
C ASP A 25 1.37 9.41 15.92
N PHE A 26 1.95 10.39 15.23
CA PHE A 26 2.49 10.23 13.88
C PHE A 26 4.02 10.32 13.86
N SER A 27 4.67 9.63 14.80
CA SER A 27 6.11 9.38 14.74
C SER A 27 6.48 8.64 13.44
N LEU A 28 7.71 8.82 12.95
CA LEU A 28 8.17 8.17 11.70
C LEU A 28 8.02 6.64 11.75
N GLN A 29 8.19 6.06 12.94
CA GLN A 29 8.00 4.63 13.19
C GLN A 29 6.54 4.22 12.96
N ASN A 30 5.57 4.96 13.52
CA ASN A 30 4.15 4.67 13.31
C ASN A 30 3.75 4.88 11.84
N VAL A 31 4.27 5.91 11.17
CA VAL A 31 4.02 6.14 9.74
C VAL A 31 4.54 4.98 8.89
N PHE A 32 5.74 4.47 9.19
CA PHE A 32 6.27 3.26 8.55
C PHE A 32 5.35 2.06 8.79
N ILE A 33 4.93 1.83 10.04
CA ILE A 33 4.05 0.72 10.41
C ILE A 33 2.71 0.82 9.67
N ILE A 34 2.12 2.02 9.58
CA ILE A 34 0.87 2.25 8.82
C ILE A 34 1.05 1.85 7.35
N GLY A 35 2.12 2.32 6.70
CA GLY A 35 2.42 1.98 5.31
C GLY A 35 2.66 0.49 5.10
N PHE A 36 3.43 -0.14 6.00
CA PHE A 36 3.70 -1.58 5.99
C PHE A 36 2.42 -2.40 6.16
N ILE A 37 1.64 -2.14 7.22
CA ILE A 37 0.40 -2.86 7.54
C ILE A 37 -0.59 -2.74 6.38
N LYS A 38 -0.68 -1.55 5.77
CA LYS A 38 -1.57 -1.32 4.63
C LYS A 38 -1.26 -2.27 3.47
N HIS A 39 -0.01 -2.36 3.02
CA HIS A 39 0.33 -3.28 1.91
C HIS A 39 0.21 -4.73 2.34
N PHE A 40 0.74 -5.07 3.52
CA PHE A 40 0.77 -6.43 4.03
C PHE A 40 -0.64 -7.01 4.20
N LEU A 41 -1.58 -6.26 4.79
CA LEU A 41 -2.96 -6.69 4.94
C LEU A 41 -3.72 -6.68 3.63
N SER A 42 -3.45 -5.72 2.73
CA SER A 42 -4.06 -5.73 1.39
C SER A 42 -3.69 -6.99 0.59
N GLY A 43 -2.42 -7.41 0.68
CA GLY A 43 -1.96 -8.70 0.16
C GLY A 43 -2.63 -9.87 0.87
N SER A 44 -2.55 -9.89 2.21
CA SER A 44 -3.02 -10.99 3.08
C SER A 44 -4.53 -11.26 2.98
N LEU A 45 -5.34 -10.22 2.86
CA LEU A 45 -6.79 -10.31 2.71
C LEU A 45 -7.23 -10.57 1.27
N GLY A 46 -6.29 -10.67 0.32
CA GLY A 46 -6.58 -10.87 -1.09
C GLY A 46 -7.20 -9.64 -1.77
N ILE A 47 -7.15 -8.45 -1.16
CA ILE A 47 -7.57 -7.21 -1.80
C ILE A 47 -6.67 -6.95 -3.03
N HIS A 48 -5.39 -7.30 -2.93
CA HIS A 48 -4.45 -7.25 -4.05
C HIS A 48 -4.89 -8.10 -5.25
N ASN A 49 -5.59 -9.23 -5.02
CA ASN A 49 -6.12 -10.09 -6.09
C ASN A 49 -7.16 -9.39 -6.96
N TYR A 50 -7.99 -8.54 -6.34
CA TYR A 50 -8.99 -7.75 -7.04
C TYR A 50 -8.33 -6.77 -8.03
N TYR A 51 -7.28 -6.07 -7.58
CA TYR A 51 -6.56 -5.09 -8.40
C TYR A 51 -5.69 -5.75 -9.47
N CYS A 52 -4.89 -6.76 -9.06
CA CYS A 52 -3.97 -7.48 -9.93
C CYS A 52 -4.66 -8.44 -10.91
N LYS A 53 -5.96 -8.72 -10.71
CA LYS A 53 -6.71 -9.77 -11.42
C LYS A 53 -5.96 -11.09 -11.42
N THR A 54 -5.48 -11.48 -10.25
CA THR A 54 -4.70 -12.70 -10.00
C THR A 54 -5.38 -13.55 -8.96
N ASN A 55 -5.35 -14.87 -9.13
CA ASN A 55 -5.73 -15.80 -8.07
C ASN A 55 -4.51 -16.07 -7.19
N PHE A 56 -3.96 -15.03 -6.57
CA PHE A 56 -2.78 -15.17 -5.73
C PHE A 56 -3.21 -15.64 -4.34
N ASN A 57 -2.76 -16.83 -3.98
CA ASN A 57 -2.89 -17.39 -2.63
C ASN A 57 -1.51 -17.31 -1.98
N ILE A 58 -1.42 -16.76 -0.77
CA ILE A 58 -0.15 -16.61 -0.02
C ILE A 58 0.31 -17.96 0.59
N THR A 59 -0.06 -19.07 -0.02
CA THR A 59 0.22 -20.41 0.52
C THR A 59 1.68 -20.84 0.33
N GLY A 60 2.49 -20.07 -0.43
CA GLY A 60 3.90 -20.36 -0.68
C GLY A 60 4.87 -19.42 0.06
N GLU A 61 5.94 -19.98 0.62
CA GLU A 61 7.00 -19.24 1.33
C GLU A 61 7.62 -18.13 0.48
N TYR A 62 7.83 -18.38 -0.82
CA TYR A 62 8.31 -17.38 -1.78
C TYR A 62 7.41 -16.14 -1.84
N HIS A 63 6.10 -16.35 -1.93
CA HIS A 63 5.11 -15.28 -2.03
C HIS A 63 5.01 -14.48 -0.73
N PHE A 64 5.16 -15.14 0.42
CA PHE A 64 5.18 -14.48 1.72
C PHE A 64 6.42 -13.58 1.89
N ASN A 65 7.60 -14.09 1.55
CA ASN A 65 8.85 -13.32 1.62
C ASN A 65 8.82 -12.10 0.67
N LEU A 66 8.25 -12.26 -0.52
CA LEU A 66 8.06 -11.17 -1.46
C LEU A 66 7.09 -10.12 -0.92
N LEU A 67 5.94 -10.53 -0.35
CA LEU A 67 4.97 -9.62 0.26
C LEU A 67 5.58 -8.82 1.42
N ILE A 68 6.39 -9.45 2.27
CA ILE A 68 7.13 -8.75 3.33
C ILE A 68 8.05 -7.69 2.73
N PHE A 69 8.85 -8.07 1.73
CA PHE A 69 9.79 -7.15 1.10
C PHE A 69 9.09 -5.94 0.48
N GLU A 70 8.01 -6.17 -0.29
CA GLU A 70 7.19 -5.10 -0.87
C GLU A 70 6.57 -4.21 0.22
N SER A 71 6.10 -4.80 1.32
CA SER A 71 5.51 -4.06 2.44
C SER A 71 6.53 -3.17 3.15
N ILE A 72 7.79 -3.63 3.28
CA ILE A 72 8.89 -2.82 3.82
C ILE A 72 9.18 -1.63 2.89
N LEU A 73 9.33 -1.89 1.59
CA LEU A 73 9.57 -0.83 0.61
C LEU A 73 8.45 0.21 0.61
N GLU A 74 7.21 -0.25 0.66
CA GLU A 74 6.06 0.63 0.70
C GLU A 74 6.00 1.45 1.98
N GLY A 75 6.29 0.85 3.13
CA GLY A 75 6.44 1.56 4.40
C GLY A 75 7.51 2.67 4.35
N ILE A 76 8.67 2.41 3.73
CA ILE A 76 9.73 3.42 3.54
C ILE A 76 9.23 4.58 2.68
N ILE A 77 8.59 4.29 1.54
CA ILE A 77 8.08 5.32 0.64
C ILE A 77 6.96 6.13 1.31
N PHE A 78 6.13 5.48 2.13
CA PHE A 78 5.08 6.14 2.91
C PHE A 78 5.67 7.19 3.87
N VAL A 79 6.77 6.86 4.55
CA VAL A 79 7.51 7.81 5.41
C VAL A 79 8.09 8.96 4.60
N LEU A 80 8.67 8.70 3.43
CA LEU A 80 9.23 9.76 2.57
C LEU A 80 8.14 10.74 2.10
N LEU A 81 6.96 10.24 1.71
CA LEU A 81 5.83 11.07 1.34
C LEU A 81 5.29 11.88 2.53
N PHE A 82 5.24 11.27 3.71
CA PHE A 82 4.85 11.97 4.94
C PHE A 82 5.79 13.14 5.25
N LEU A 83 7.11 12.92 5.17
CA LEU A 83 8.12 13.95 5.38
C LEU A 83 8.00 15.09 4.36
N LEU A 84 7.62 14.80 3.11
CA LEU A 84 7.42 15.80 2.06
C LEU A 84 6.16 16.65 2.30
N LEU A 85 5.06 16.04 2.73
CA LEU A 85 3.79 16.74 2.92
C LEU A 85 3.69 17.47 4.26
N GLN A 86 4.50 17.09 5.25
CA GLN A 86 4.62 17.71 6.58
C GLN A 86 3.28 17.89 7.34
N LYS A 87 2.25 17.10 7.00
CA LYS A 87 0.92 17.19 7.61
C LYS A 87 0.41 15.81 8.04
N PRO A 88 0.38 15.54 9.36
CA PRO A 88 0.00 14.22 9.86
C PRO A 88 -1.47 13.86 9.68
N SER A 89 -2.35 14.87 9.58
CA SER A 89 -3.79 14.67 9.39
C SER A 89 -4.19 14.06 8.05
N ASN A 90 -3.23 13.82 7.15
CA ASN A 90 -3.51 13.53 5.75
C ASN A 90 -3.05 12.11 5.34
N MET A 91 -3.14 11.12 6.22
CA MET A 91 -2.86 9.70 5.88
C MET A 91 -3.69 9.20 4.70
N PHE A 92 -4.91 9.71 4.57
CA PHE A 92 -5.72 9.52 3.37
C PHE A 92 -4.99 9.98 2.09
N ILE A 93 -4.49 11.22 2.10
CA ILE A 93 -3.83 11.82 0.93
C ILE A 93 -2.52 11.09 0.62
N ILE A 94 -1.75 10.72 1.63
CA ILE A 94 -0.50 9.96 1.44
C ILE A 94 -0.82 8.61 0.78
N GLY A 95 -1.78 7.85 1.32
CA GLY A 95 -2.20 6.57 0.73
C GLY A 95 -2.73 6.72 -0.70
N PHE A 96 -3.53 7.76 -0.94
CA PHE A 96 -4.09 8.09 -2.25
C PHE A 96 -2.99 8.40 -3.28
N ILE A 97 -2.08 9.32 -2.95
CA ILE A 97 -0.97 9.73 -3.83
C ILE A 97 -0.04 8.56 -4.09
N LEU A 98 0.31 7.79 -3.05
CA LEU A 98 1.19 6.64 -3.19
C LEU A 98 0.64 5.63 -4.20
N HIS A 99 -0.66 5.30 -4.13
CA HIS A 99 -1.28 4.38 -5.08
C HIS A 99 -1.24 4.92 -6.52
N ILE A 100 -1.54 6.21 -6.71
CA ILE A 100 -1.41 6.86 -8.03
C ILE A 100 0.02 6.75 -8.56
N LEU A 101 1.01 7.05 -7.72
CA LEU A 101 2.41 7.00 -8.12
C LEU A 101 2.82 5.58 -8.51
N PHE A 102 2.43 4.56 -7.74
CA PHE A 102 2.78 3.17 -8.04
C PHE A 102 2.12 2.65 -9.32
N GLU A 103 0.89 3.08 -9.61
CA GLU A 103 0.23 2.72 -10.87
C GLU A 103 0.89 3.41 -12.06
N ILE A 104 1.16 4.72 -11.99
CA ILE A 104 1.78 5.49 -13.08
C ILE A 104 3.20 5.02 -13.37
N THR A 105 3.99 4.73 -12.34
CA THR A 105 5.36 4.22 -12.49
C THR A 105 5.40 2.75 -12.90
N GLY A 106 4.28 2.03 -12.84
CA GLY A 106 4.21 0.60 -13.16
C GLY A 106 4.77 -0.32 -12.07
N ILE A 107 5.15 0.21 -10.90
CA ILE A 107 5.63 -0.59 -9.75
C ILE A 107 4.55 -1.58 -9.32
N HIS A 108 3.30 -1.12 -9.20
CA HIS A 108 2.18 -1.98 -8.81
C HIS A 108 1.97 -3.13 -9.83
N LYS A 109 2.07 -2.83 -11.13
CA LYS A 109 2.02 -3.85 -12.19
C LYS A 109 3.17 -4.85 -12.07
N TYR A 110 4.37 -4.40 -11.70
CA TYR A 110 5.52 -5.27 -11.48
C TYR A 110 5.30 -6.23 -10.29
N PHE A 111 4.77 -5.73 -9.16
CA PHE A 111 4.39 -6.57 -8.01
C PHE A 111 3.36 -7.63 -8.42
N CYS A 112 2.28 -7.22 -9.10
CA CYS A 112 1.25 -8.13 -9.60
C CYS A 112 1.82 -9.24 -10.52
N LEU A 113 2.80 -8.93 -11.38
CA LEU A 113 3.43 -9.91 -12.26
C LEU A 113 4.37 -10.85 -11.52
N SER A 114 5.09 -10.35 -10.51
CA SER A 114 5.99 -11.14 -9.67
C SER A 114 5.23 -12.17 -8.84
N HIS A 115 3.96 -11.89 -8.55
CA HIS A 115 3.04 -12.78 -7.84
C HIS A 115 2.36 -13.83 -8.72
N ARG A 116 2.53 -13.79 -10.05
CA ARG A 116 1.96 -14.79 -10.99
C ARG A 116 2.89 -15.95 -11.31
N LYS A 117 4.17 -15.84 -10.94
CA LYS A 117 5.21 -16.84 -11.20
C LYS A 117 5.39 -17.75 -10.00
#